data_AF-A0A7W1YB74-F1
#
_entry.id   AF-A0A7W1YB74-F1
#
_cell.length_a   1.000
_cell.length_b   1.000
_cell.length_c   1.000
_cell.angle_alpha   90.00
_cell.angle_beta   90.00
_cell.angle_gamma   90.00
#
_symmetry.space_group_name_H-M   'P 1'
#
loop_
_entity.id
_entity.type
_entity.pdbx_description
1 polymer ?
#
loop_
_entity_poly.entity_id
_entity_poly.type
_entity_poly.pdbx_seq_one_letter_code
_entity_poly.pdbx_strand_id
1 'polypeptide(L)'
;MELTLNADDNGLPGEVLARWHTTNLADFGTCCQLMTAKASTGIPVSADTTYWIVVRTKIKNMGTYDVWNNDYNDVQGPTAVNHGHGWVDGGIQVQGAFGVFGQ
;
A
#
# COMPACT_ATOMS: atom_id res chain seq x y z
N MET A 1 -10.29 4.36 4.06
CA MET A 1 -8.94 3.78 4.20
C MET A 1 -7.91 4.89 4.13
N GLU A 2 -6.72 4.65 4.64
CA GLU A 2 -5.54 5.49 4.42
C GLU A 2 -4.60 4.73 3.48
N LEU A 3 -4.13 5.42 2.44
CA LEU A 3 -3.10 4.97 1.52
C LEU A 3 -1.91 5.92 1.67
N THR A 4 -0.71 5.40 1.84
CA THR A 4 0.50 6.22 1.88
C THR A 4 1.59 5.67 0.97
N LEU A 5 2.39 6.58 0.42
CA LEU A 5 3.69 6.26 -0.14
C LEU A 5 4.73 6.58 0.91
N ASN A 6 5.58 5.60 1.22
CA ASN A 6 6.62 5.71 2.22
C ASN A 6 7.99 5.51 1.59
N ALA A 7 9.00 6.19 2.15
CA ALA A 7 10.39 5.88 1.89
C ALA A 7 10.73 4.47 2.39
N ASP A 8 11.83 3.91 1.90
CA ASP A 8 12.45 2.74 2.53
C ASP A 8 13.26 3.16 3.77
N ASP A 9 13.17 2.37 4.83
CA ASP A 9 14.01 2.43 6.02
C ASP A 9 14.57 1.03 6.29
N ASN A 10 15.71 0.75 5.65
CA ASN A 10 16.44 -0.51 5.81
C ASN A 10 15.60 -1.76 5.45
N GLY A 11 14.87 -1.70 4.35
CA GLY A 11 14.01 -2.81 3.89
C GLY A 11 12.65 -2.88 4.57
N LEU A 12 12.24 -1.81 5.26
CA LEU A 12 10.91 -1.67 5.86
C LEU A 12 10.31 -0.30 5.49
N PRO A 13 8.97 -0.12 5.56
CA PRO A 13 8.37 1.18 5.33
C PRO A 13 8.84 2.23 6.36
N GLY A 14 9.38 3.34 5.87
CA GLY A 14 9.87 4.46 6.65
C GLY A 14 8.93 5.67 6.65
N GLU A 15 9.51 6.87 6.52
CA GLU A 15 8.81 8.15 6.50
C GLU A 15 7.73 8.22 5.41
N VAL A 16 6.61 8.86 5.73
CA VAL A 16 5.50 9.06 4.78
C VAL A 16 5.82 10.23 3.84
N LEU A 17 5.97 9.94 2.55
CA LEU A 17 6.22 10.91 1.49
C LEU A 17 4.93 11.50 0.92
N ALA A 18 3.86 10.71 0.88
CA ALA A 18 2.54 11.16 0.45
C ALA A 18 1.43 10.38 1.15
N ARG A 19 0.29 11.03 1.34
CA ARG A 19 -0.88 10.46 2.04
C ARG A 19 -2.17 10.79 1.32
N TRP A 20 -3.02 9.79 1.15
CA TRP A 20 -4.36 9.91 0.61
C TRP A 20 -5.39 9.30 1.54
N HIS A 21 -6.53 9.97 1.61
CA HIS A 21 -7.71 9.45 2.26
C HIS A 21 -8.68 8.95 1.21
N THR A 22 -8.92 7.65 1.19
CA THR A 22 -9.80 7.02 0.21
C THR A 22 -11.11 6.61 0.88
N THR A 23 -12.20 6.92 0.21
CA THR A 23 -13.58 6.58 0.59
C THR A 23 -14.17 5.65 -0.48
N ASN A 24 -15.28 4.98 -0.16
CA ASN A 24 -16.01 4.09 -1.09
C ASN A 24 -15.18 2.89 -1.57
N LEU A 25 -14.53 2.19 -0.64
CA LEU A 25 -14.00 0.86 -0.94
C LEU A 25 -15.15 -0.12 -1.12
N ALA A 26 -14.98 -1.06 -2.05
CA ALA A 26 -15.86 -2.20 -2.16
C ALA A 26 -15.80 -3.05 -0.89
N ASP A 27 -16.94 -3.64 -0.52
CA ASP A 27 -16.97 -4.62 0.56
C ASP A 27 -16.20 -5.88 0.13
N PHE A 28 -15.44 -6.46 1.06
CA PHE A 28 -14.70 -7.69 0.82
C PHE A 28 -15.62 -8.81 0.29
N GLY A 29 -15.16 -9.56 -0.71
CA GLY A 29 -15.94 -10.62 -1.36
C GLY A 29 -16.90 -10.14 -2.46
N THR A 30 -16.98 -8.83 -2.71
CA THR A 30 -17.67 -8.28 -3.89
C THR A 30 -16.70 -8.10 -5.06
N CYS A 31 -17.22 -8.12 -6.29
CA CYS A 31 -16.39 -7.95 -7.47
C CYS A 31 -15.74 -6.56 -7.51
N CYS A 32 -14.57 -6.55 -8.13
CA CYS A 32 -13.47 -5.61 -7.97
C CYS A 32 -13.84 -4.15 -8.26
N GLN A 33 -13.37 -3.24 -7.42
CA GLN A 33 -13.36 -1.81 -7.72
C GLN A 33 -11.93 -1.28 -7.78
N LEU A 34 -11.64 -0.49 -8.82
CA LEU A 34 -10.37 0.21 -8.94
C LEU A 34 -10.41 1.48 -8.09
N MET A 35 -9.52 1.55 -7.11
CA MET A 35 -9.22 2.79 -6.41
C MET A 35 -8.10 3.53 -7.15
N THR A 36 -8.26 4.84 -7.33
CA THR A 36 -7.16 5.70 -7.78
C THR A 36 -6.91 6.81 -6.76
N ALA A 37 -5.64 7.06 -6.50
CA ALA A 37 -5.17 8.19 -5.70
C ALA A 37 -4.24 9.02 -6.56
N LYS A 38 -4.40 10.35 -6.50
CA LYS A 38 -3.59 11.30 -7.30
C LYS A 38 -2.94 12.30 -6.38
N ALA A 39 -1.65 12.55 -6.58
CA ALA A 39 -0.96 13.67 -5.94
C ALA A 39 -1.30 14.96 -6.69
N SER A 40 -1.56 16.05 -5.96
CA SER A 40 -1.80 17.37 -6.56
C SER A 40 -0.52 18.00 -7.11
N THR A 41 0.63 17.62 -6.54
CA THR A 41 1.97 17.98 -6.98
C THR A 41 2.78 16.72 -7.23
N GLY A 42 3.80 16.78 -8.08
CA GLY A 42 4.74 15.67 -8.28
C GLY A 42 5.36 15.24 -6.94
N ILE A 43 5.51 13.93 -6.77
CA ILE A 43 6.23 13.36 -5.62
C ILE A 43 7.63 13.00 -6.11
N PRO A 44 8.70 13.64 -5.58
CA PRO A 44 10.05 13.35 -6.02
C PRO A 44 10.42 11.92 -5.61
N VAL A 45 10.71 11.10 -6.60
CA VAL A 45 11.27 9.76 -6.44
C VAL A 45 12.59 9.67 -7.21
N SER A 46 13.50 8.85 -6.71
CA SER A 46 14.77 8.58 -7.37
C SER A 46 14.74 7.21 -8.02
N ALA A 47 15.42 7.09 -9.16
CA ALA A 47 15.65 5.79 -9.79
C ALA A 47 16.45 4.89 -8.84
N ASP A 48 16.23 3.58 -8.95
CA ASP A 48 16.90 2.54 -8.16
C ASP A 48 16.71 2.65 -6.64
N THR A 49 15.68 3.39 -6.20
CA THR A 49 15.28 3.51 -4.79
C THR A 49 13.99 2.74 -4.54
N THR A 50 13.98 1.91 -3.50
CA THR A 50 12.77 1.21 -3.04
C THR A 50 11.83 2.19 -2.32
N TYR A 51 10.54 2.04 -2.58
CA TYR A 51 9.48 2.75 -1.89
C TYR A 51 8.36 1.79 -1.54
N TRP A 52 7.59 2.13 -0.52
CA TRP A 52 6.54 1.29 0.02
C TRP A 52 5.18 1.91 -0.20
N ILE A 53 4.24 1.11 -0.69
CA ILE A 53 2.81 1.45 -0.66
C ILE A 53 2.22 0.81 0.59
N VAL A 54 1.73 1.65 1.49
CA VAL A 54 1.15 1.23 2.76
C VAL A 54 -0.36 1.46 2.74
N VAL A 55 -1.10 0.40 3.07
CA VAL A 55 -2.55 0.42 3.22
C VAL A 55 -2.90 0.28 4.68
N ARG A 56 -3.84 1.11 5.16
CA ARG A 56 -4.35 1.06 6.53
C ARG A 56 -5.87 1.24 6.57
N THR A 57 -6.53 0.35 7.29
CA THR A 57 -7.96 0.43 7.57
C THR A 57 -8.19 1.29 8.84
N LYS A 58 -9.30 2.04 8.88
CA LYS A 58 -9.66 2.81 10.09
C LYS A 58 -10.34 1.87 11.09
N ILE A 59 -10.00 1.99 12.37
CA ILE A 59 -10.53 1.16 13.48
C ILE A 59 -12.07 1.03 13.49
N LYS A 60 -12.82 2.00 12.96
CA LYS A 60 -14.30 1.88 12.85
C LYS A 60 -14.79 0.79 11.88
N ASN A 61 -13.89 0.21 11.06
CA ASN A 61 -14.20 -0.82 10.08
C ASN A 61 -13.49 -2.14 10.45
N MET A 62 -13.71 -2.66 11.68
CA MET A 62 -13.09 -3.90 12.17
C MET A 62 -13.38 -5.16 11.31
N GLY A 63 -14.31 -5.10 10.35
CA GLY A 63 -14.57 -6.15 9.36
C GLY A 63 -13.75 -6.04 8.08
N THR A 64 -12.87 -5.04 7.94
CA THR A 64 -12.03 -4.90 6.75
C THR A 64 -10.83 -5.82 6.88
N TYR A 65 -10.90 -6.91 6.13
CA TYR A 65 -9.84 -7.84 5.92
C TYR A 65 -9.09 -7.39 4.66
N ASP A 66 -7.79 -7.11 4.78
CA ASP A 66 -6.93 -6.82 3.63
C ASP A 66 -6.52 -8.16 2.99
N VAL A 67 -7.53 -8.87 2.47
CA VAL A 67 -7.31 -10.10 1.71
C VAL A 67 -7.50 -9.75 0.24
N TRP A 68 -6.54 -10.20 -0.56
CA TRP A 68 -6.65 -10.31 -2.01
C TRP A 68 -6.50 -9.01 -2.76
N ASN A 69 -5.48 -8.22 -2.41
CA ASN A 69 -4.84 -7.37 -3.39
C ASN A 69 -3.68 -8.11 -4.06
N ASN A 70 -3.70 -9.43 -4.30
CA ASN A 70 -2.56 -10.06 -4.95
C ASN A 70 -2.45 -9.62 -6.41
N ASP A 71 -1.25 -9.23 -6.82
CA ASP A 71 -0.93 -9.02 -8.22
C ASP A 71 -1.25 -10.28 -9.03
N TYR A 72 -1.99 -10.13 -10.13
CA TYR A 72 -2.49 -11.27 -10.90
C TYR A 72 -1.38 -12.05 -11.63
N ASN A 73 -0.19 -11.44 -11.81
CA ASN A 73 0.98 -12.09 -12.39
C ASN A 73 1.87 -12.74 -11.31
N ASP A 74 1.42 -12.78 -10.05
CA ASP A 74 2.18 -13.33 -8.92
C ASP A 74 3.58 -12.70 -8.75
N VAL A 75 3.72 -11.41 -9.10
CA VAL A 75 4.98 -10.67 -8.90
C VAL A 75 5.35 -10.72 -7.41
N GLN A 76 6.55 -11.22 -7.13
CA GLN A 76 7.05 -11.37 -5.77
C GLN A 76 7.84 -10.13 -5.34
N GLY A 77 7.76 -9.77 -4.07
CA GLY A 77 8.55 -8.69 -3.51
C GLY A 77 8.46 -8.64 -1.98
N PRO A 78 9.18 -7.71 -1.35
CA PRO A 78 9.18 -7.58 0.10
C PRO A 78 7.82 -7.09 0.61
N THR A 79 7.42 -7.59 1.77
CA THR A 79 6.17 -7.22 2.45
C THR A 79 6.46 -6.89 3.90
N ALA A 80 5.67 -5.99 4.48
CA ALA A 80 5.79 -5.62 5.88
C ALA A 80 4.41 -5.37 6.49
N VAL A 81 4.24 -5.73 7.75
CA VAL A 81 2.99 -5.53 8.50
C VAL A 81 3.25 -4.72 9.76
N ASN A 82 2.33 -3.81 10.09
CA ASN A 82 2.41 -3.02 11.31
C ASN A 82 1.13 -3.20 12.13
N HIS A 83 1.27 -3.88 13.27
CA HIS A 83 0.18 -4.14 14.22
C HIS A 83 0.04 -3.04 15.29
N GLY A 84 0.69 -1.89 15.11
CA GLY A 84 0.67 -0.76 16.05
C GLY A 84 1.94 -0.63 16.92
N HIS A 85 2.90 -1.54 16.77
CA HIS A 85 4.15 -1.55 17.54
C HIS A 85 5.41 -1.41 16.67
N GLY A 86 5.25 -1.09 15.38
CA GLY A 86 6.35 -1.03 14.42
C GLY A 86 6.15 -1.99 13.26
N TRP A 87 7.03 -1.89 12.27
CA TRP A 87 7.04 -2.76 11.10
C TRP A 87 7.70 -4.09 11.40
N VAL A 88 7.04 -5.16 10.97
CA VAL A 88 7.58 -6.53 10.98
C VAL A 88 7.75 -6.96 9.54
N ASP A 89 8.94 -7.46 9.22
CA ASP A 89 9.24 -8.06 7.92
C ASP A 89 8.36 -9.29 7.69
N GLY A 90 7.56 -9.26 6.62
CA GLY A 90 6.68 -10.34 6.18
C GLY A 90 7.34 -11.28 5.16
N GLY A 91 8.61 -11.00 4.80
CA GLY A 91 9.37 -11.71 3.80
C GLY A 91 8.95 -11.37 2.38
N ILE A 92 9.35 -12.25 1.44
CA ILE A 92 8.98 -12.15 0.04
C ILE A 92 7.62 -12.84 -0.16
N GLN A 93 6.63 -12.08 -0.62
CA GLN A 93 5.30 -12.57 -0.96
C GLN A 93 4.81 -11.95 -2.27
N VAL A 94 3.69 -12.48 -2.78
CA VAL A 94 2.97 -11.87 -3.90
C VAL A 94 2.63 -10.43 -3.53
N GLN A 95 3.01 -9.51 -4.39
CA GLN A 95 2.84 -8.08 -4.20
C GLN A 95 1.39 -7.66 -4.30
N GLY A 96 1.12 -6.47 -3.80
CA GLY A 96 -0.16 -5.81 -3.98
C GLY A 96 -0.45 -5.52 -5.47
N ALA A 97 -1.71 -5.65 -5.89
CA ALA A 97 -2.25 -5.30 -7.19
C ALA A 97 -2.43 -3.79 -7.27
N PHE A 98 -1.32 -3.06 -7.17
CA PHE A 98 -1.25 -1.63 -7.33
C PHE A 98 -0.34 -1.27 -8.50
N GLY A 99 -0.72 -0.21 -9.21
CA GLY A 99 0.12 0.40 -10.23
C GLY A 99 0.48 1.81 -9.81
N VAL A 100 1.77 2.15 -9.87
CA VAL A 100 2.25 3.52 -9.72
C VAL A 100 2.58 4.05 -11.10
N PHE A 101 1.90 5.13 -11.49
CA PHE A 101 2.06 5.76 -12.80
C PHE A 101 2.65 7.15 -12.63
N GLY A 102 3.86 7.35 -13.13
CA GLY A 102 4.47 8.67 -13.32
C GLY A 102 4.12 9.27 -14.69
N GLN A 103 4.39 10.56 -14.86
CA GLN A 103 4.52 11.20 -16.17
C GLN A 103 5.99 11.46 -16.47
#